data_AF-B9E598-F1
#
_entry.id   AF-B9E598-F1
#
_cell.length_a   1.000
_cell.length_b   1.000
_cell.length_c   1.000
_cell.angle_alpha   90.00
_cell.angle_beta   90.00
_cell.angle_gamma   90.00
#
_symmetry.space_group_name_H-M   'P 1'
#
loop_
_entity.id
_entity.type
_entity.pdbx_description
1 polymer ?
#
loop_
_entity_poly.entity_id
_entity_poly.type
_entity_poly.pdbx_seq_one_letter_code
_entity_poly.pdbx_strand_id
1 'polypeptide(L)'
;MEVMMEYKNFINKECLIKEISCLSKVLYSRTDIIDFLKSNDKDILKEFTKEFWENPNQNITNLKKKYRIPNNISGYDIVKAHYCDKYIEFILDCWNIELTIEDMIEKYLIPYNKMENLLLQIHIELDALYCPNCISCNLFILDSSLKDIKENCVNFRCVNCGSRFNEAEKFLTKEEAAEELEKLKKRKRDFKKLLDDVNSQLQGEDSIKCYKCQSQLNLNYDDNNLSYYLECAKCGETMDNIEVAKTKYNKWKKRAAMMIAIKAQEQEIIEKTLQMKKASQVIFKKEDIIKEEDIYEAIDFIYEIQQMDALEGWAKVYQIARSCNRLERLVLLSILELCKDQNNKVTWRYISSDEKFTAYRFTLEDEPVVIKLYSKTNIVMLRTELKNLIEKKLIAVSEDNNYIDVMPILVDNIDSIRNLLKTQNVSAHLRYLIFEKHNFTCVRCGETGRPLRISYLTADKNNHDINLMTCLCDFCFEDATENEVLIDGSVTFDTQDEVSNRTACWDFVVNNFSELKNDDKIYKDIIKLLEKYDEVDLIKAFAITIERIKTNKLDNTVDALLRYTVGILNNSPDGIDISEKLIEKYSLENWIEKIQ
;
A
#
# COMPACT_ATOMS: atom_id res chain seq x y z
N MET A 1 -50.34 -31.57 1.81
CA MET A 1 -51.73 -32.07 1.97
C MET A 1 -51.84 -33.57 1.72
N GLU A 2 -51.25 -34.13 0.65
CA GLU A 2 -51.17 -35.60 0.44
C GLU A 2 -50.24 -36.29 1.45
N VAL A 3 -49.03 -35.75 1.71
CA VAL A 3 -48.08 -36.28 2.72
C VAL A 3 -48.69 -36.34 4.13
N MET A 4 -49.57 -35.38 4.46
CA MET A 4 -50.33 -35.32 5.71
C MET A 4 -51.39 -36.41 5.87
N MET A 5 -51.97 -36.90 4.77
CA MET A 5 -52.86 -38.07 4.82
C MET A 5 -52.06 -39.37 4.89
N GLU A 6 -50.87 -39.42 4.28
CA GLU A 6 -50.05 -40.64 4.25
C GLU A 6 -49.52 -41.01 5.64
N TYR A 7 -48.83 -40.13 6.37
CA TYR A 7 -48.25 -40.53 7.66
C TYR A 7 -49.30 -40.90 8.72
N LYS A 8 -50.48 -40.25 8.71
CA LYS A 8 -51.58 -40.57 9.65
C LYS A 8 -52.14 -41.97 9.42
N ASN A 9 -52.14 -42.44 8.17
CA ASN A 9 -52.52 -43.81 7.83
C ASN A 9 -51.42 -44.84 8.18
N PHE A 10 -50.15 -44.42 8.21
CA PHE A 10 -49.01 -45.24 8.61
C PHE A 10 -48.92 -45.47 10.13
N ILE A 11 -49.33 -44.52 10.97
CA ILE A 11 -49.28 -44.65 12.43
C ILE A 11 -50.51 -45.41 12.92
N ASN A 12 -50.43 -46.73 12.83
CA ASN A 12 -51.45 -47.65 13.34
C ASN A 12 -50.84 -48.67 14.31
N LYS A 13 -51.70 -49.47 14.96
CA LYS A 13 -51.28 -50.46 15.96
C LYS A 13 -50.24 -51.45 15.42
N GLU A 14 -50.38 -51.90 14.17
CA GLU A 14 -49.45 -52.87 13.57
C GLU A 14 -48.06 -52.26 13.32
N CYS A 15 -48.01 -51.02 12.82
CA CYS A 15 -46.78 -50.26 12.62
C CYS A 15 -46.04 -50.03 13.94
N LEU A 16 -46.75 -49.57 14.98
CA LEU A 16 -46.18 -49.34 16.30
C LEU A 16 -45.62 -50.63 16.91
N ILE A 17 -46.32 -51.76 16.78
CA ILE A 17 -45.83 -53.06 17.26
C ILE A 17 -44.52 -53.45 16.56
N LYS A 18 -44.40 -53.20 15.26
CA LYS A 18 -43.17 -53.47 14.50
C LYS A 18 -42.00 -52.62 14.99
N GLU A 19 -42.20 -51.31 15.14
CA GLU A 19 -41.18 -50.38 15.66
C GLU A 19 -40.74 -50.75 17.08
N ILE A 20 -41.69 -51.05 17.96
CA ILE A 20 -41.40 -51.45 19.33
C ILE A 20 -40.65 -52.80 19.37
N SER A 21 -40.99 -53.74 18.49
CA SER A 21 -40.26 -55.02 18.38
C SER A 21 -38.81 -54.81 17.97
N CYS A 22 -38.55 -53.89 17.04
CA CYS A 22 -37.19 -53.48 16.68
C CYS A 22 -36.45 -52.84 17.86
N LEU A 23 -37.09 -51.88 18.56
CA LEU A 23 -36.53 -51.24 19.74
C LEU A 23 -36.23 -52.24 20.87
N SER A 24 -37.09 -53.24 21.05
CA SER A 24 -36.88 -54.33 22.00
C SER A 24 -35.61 -55.13 21.67
N LYS A 25 -35.44 -55.51 20.40
CA LYS A 25 -34.23 -56.22 19.93
C LYS A 25 -32.96 -55.39 20.16
N VAL A 26 -33.01 -54.09 19.88
CA VAL A 26 -31.90 -53.16 20.11
C VAL A 26 -31.59 -53.02 21.60
N LEU A 27 -32.60 -52.92 22.47
CA LEU A 27 -32.39 -52.86 23.91
C LEU A 27 -31.69 -54.13 24.41
N TYR A 28 -32.16 -55.31 24.00
CA TYR A 28 -31.60 -56.60 24.42
C TYR A 28 -30.22 -56.92 23.82
N SER A 29 -29.78 -56.20 22.78
CA SER A 29 -28.43 -56.36 22.23
C SER A 29 -27.38 -55.46 22.91
N ARG A 30 -27.79 -54.51 23.76
CA ARG A 30 -26.86 -53.65 24.49
C ARG A 30 -26.11 -54.42 25.58
N THR A 31 -24.80 -54.19 25.68
CA THR A 31 -23.92 -54.85 26.63
C THR A 31 -24.33 -54.61 28.09
N ASP A 32 -24.74 -53.39 28.42
CA ASP A 32 -25.20 -53.03 29.77
C ASP A 32 -26.48 -53.77 30.19
N ILE A 33 -27.43 -53.96 29.27
CA ILE A 33 -28.65 -54.75 29.49
C ILE A 33 -28.31 -56.23 29.63
N ILE A 34 -27.45 -56.76 28.75
CA ILE A 34 -27.02 -58.16 28.81
C ILE A 34 -26.36 -58.47 30.16
N ASP A 35 -25.45 -57.60 30.62
CA ASP A 35 -24.76 -57.78 31.89
C ASP A 35 -25.69 -57.64 33.10
N PHE A 36 -26.66 -56.72 33.05
CA PHE A 36 -27.69 -56.59 34.08
C PHE A 36 -28.54 -57.87 34.18
N LEU A 37 -28.96 -58.44 33.06
CA LEU A 37 -29.81 -59.64 33.01
C LEU A 37 -29.05 -60.95 33.30
N LYS A 38 -27.71 -60.96 33.29
CA LYS A 38 -26.93 -62.11 33.80
C LYS A 38 -27.10 -62.32 35.31
N SER A 39 -27.38 -61.23 36.04
CA SER A 39 -27.42 -61.22 37.51
C SER A 39 -28.82 -61.03 38.10
N ASN A 40 -29.85 -60.93 37.25
CA ASN A 40 -31.24 -60.65 37.63
C ASN A 40 -32.22 -61.49 36.80
N ASP A 41 -33.45 -61.67 37.28
CA ASP A 41 -34.51 -62.36 36.54
C ASP A 41 -34.83 -61.64 35.22
N LYS A 42 -35.10 -62.40 34.15
CA LYS A 42 -35.51 -61.87 32.84
C LYS A 42 -36.84 -61.13 32.90
N ASP A 43 -37.71 -61.45 33.86
CA ASP A 43 -39.00 -60.80 34.01
C ASP A 43 -38.94 -59.47 34.80
N ILE A 44 -37.80 -59.13 35.40
CA ILE A 44 -37.63 -57.91 36.21
C ILE A 44 -37.96 -56.62 35.42
N LEU A 45 -37.63 -56.60 34.12
CA LEU A 45 -37.90 -55.47 33.24
C LEU A 45 -39.39 -55.36 32.88
N LYS A 46 -40.12 -56.49 32.81
CA LYS A 46 -41.57 -56.49 32.59
C LYS A 46 -42.30 -56.01 33.83
N GLU A 47 -41.87 -56.44 35.02
CA GLU A 47 -42.42 -55.98 36.30
C GLU A 47 -42.19 -54.47 36.49
N PHE A 48 -40.99 -53.99 36.18
CA PHE A 48 -40.68 -52.56 36.17
C PHE A 48 -41.66 -51.76 35.30
N THR A 49 -41.92 -52.22 34.08
CA THR A 49 -42.86 -51.53 33.18
C THR A 49 -44.30 -51.62 33.66
N LYS A 50 -44.72 -52.75 34.26
CA LYS A 50 -46.05 -52.87 34.86
C LYS A 50 -46.26 -51.86 35.99
N GLU A 51 -45.31 -51.78 36.93
CA GLU A 51 -45.39 -50.83 38.05
C GLU A 51 -45.32 -49.37 37.57
N PHE A 52 -44.57 -49.10 36.49
CA PHE A 52 -44.59 -47.78 35.85
C PHE A 52 -46.01 -47.39 35.41
N TRP A 53 -46.74 -48.26 34.72
CA TRP A 53 -48.07 -47.96 34.20
C TRP A 53 -49.19 -47.95 35.26
N GLU A 54 -48.96 -48.59 36.41
CA GLU A 54 -49.82 -48.52 37.61
C GLU A 54 -49.70 -47.16 38.32
N ASN A 55 -48.51 -46.56 38.35
CA ASN A 55 -48.28 -45.23 38.91
C ASN A 55 -47.30 -44.39 38.04
N PRO A 56 -47.75 -43.82 36.92
CA PRO A 56 -46.87 -43.11 35.99
C PRO A 56 -46.28 -41.80 36.55
N ASN A 57 -46.91 -41.24 37.58
CA ASN A 57 -46.42 -40.06 38.29
C ASN A 57 -45.17 -40.31 39.15
N GLN A 58 -44.85 -41.57 39.49
CA GLN A 58 -43.69 -41.88 40.31
C GLN A 58 -42.35 -41.44 39.67
N ASN A 59 -41.36 -41.13 40.51
CA ASN A 59 -40.03 -40.79 40.02
C ASN A 59 -39.35 -42.04 39.44
N ILE A 60 -39.04 -42.02 38.14
CA ILE A 60 -38.46 -43.16 37.42
C ILE A 60 -37.11 -43.59 38.01
N THR A 61 -36.35 -42.66 38.60
CA THR A 61 -35.08 -42.96 39.28
C THR A 61 -35.31 -43.77 40.55
N ASN A 62 -36.38 -43.48 41.29
CA ASN A 62 -36.75 -44.24 42.48
C ASN A 62 -37.25 -45.64 42.11
N LEU A 63 -38.05 -45.74 41.03
CA LEU A 63 -38.48 -47.02 40.49
C LEU A 63 -37.27 -47.86 40.04
N LYS A 64 -36.30 -47.26 39.33
CA LYS A 64 -35.06 -47.95 38.95
C LYS A 64 -34.28 -48.45 40.16
N LYS A 65 -34.16 -47.65 41.22
CA LYS A 65 -33.52 -48.07 42.47
C LYS A 65 -34.21 -49.28 43.11
N LYS A 66 -35.55 -49.31 43.10
CA LYS A 66 -36.35 -50.45 43.60
C LYS A 66 -35.98 -51.75 42.89
N TYR A 67 -35.86 -51.70 41.57
CA TYR A 67 -35.51 -52.83 40.71
C TYR A 67 -34.00 -53.03 40.47
N ARG A 68 -33.15 -52.28 41.19
CA ARG A 68 -31.68 -52.30 41.07
C ARG A 68 -31.16 -52.05 39.65
N ILE A 69 -31.92 -51.35 38.82
CA ILE A 69 -31.55 -51.04 37.43
C ILE A 69 -30.46 -49.95 37.43
N PRO A 70 -29.29 -50.21 36.84
CA PRO A 70 -28.18 -49.26 36.74
C PRO A 70 -28.56 -47.90 36.13
N ASN A 71 -27.86 -46.83 36.54
CA ASN A 71 -28.15 -45.47 36.06
C ASN A 71 -27.93 -45.27 34.55
N ASN A 72 -26.98 -46.00 33.95
CA ASN A 72 -26.67 -45.97 32.51
C ASN A 72 -27.76 -46.61 31.62
N ILE A 73 -28.68 -47.40 32.21
CA ILE A 73 -29.83 -47.95 31.49
C ILE A 73 -31.01 -46.99 31.60
N SER A 74 -31.52 -46.45 30.50
CA SER A 74 -32.68 -45.55 30.52
C SER A 74 -33.94 -46.29 30.97
N GLY A 75 -34.62 -45.76 31.99
CA GLY A 75 -35.90 -46.32 32.46
C GLY A 75 -36.99 -46.18 31.42
N TYR A 76 -37.00 -45.08 30.66
CA TYR A 76 -37.96 -44.87 29.59
C TYR A 76 -37.74 -45.86 28.44
N ASP A 77 -36.49 -46.17 28.08
CA ASP A 77 -36.20 -47.16 27.04
C ASP A 77 -36.73 -48.55 27.41
N ILE A 78 -36.66 -48.91 28.70
CA ILE A 78 -37.26 -50.16 29.22
C ILE A 78 -38.79 -50.14 29.06
N VAL A 79 -39.44 -49.03 29.44
CA VAL A 79 -40.90 -48.86 29.30
C VAL A 79 -41.33 -48.97 27.83
N LYS A 80 -40.57 -48.35 26.92
CA LYS A 80 -40.83 -48.38 25.47
C LYS A 80 -40.67 -49.79 24.89
N ALA A 81 -39.64 -50.52 25.31
CA ALA A 81 -39.36 -51.87 24.82
C ALA A 81 -40.39 -52.89 25.34
N HIS A 82 -40.83 -52.77 26.58
CA HIS A 82 -41.81 -53.67 27.20
C HIS A 82 -43.22 -53.11 27.12
N TYR A 83 -43.73 -52.93 25.90
CA TYR A 83 -45.04 -52.34 25.70
C TYR A 83 -46.19 -53.14 26.31
N CYS A 84 -47.25 -52.41 26.66
CA CYS A 84 -48.57 -52.93 26.98
C CYS A 84 -49.61 -52.21 26.10
N ASP A 85 -50.86 -52.68 26.08
CA ASP A 85 -51.91 -52.03 25.30
C ASP A 85 -52.09 -50.55 25.68
N LYS A 86 -51.91 -50.20 26.97
CA LYS A 86 -51.95 -48.81 27.47
C LYS A 86 -50.85 -47.93 26.87
N TYR A 87 -49.66 -48.48 26.59
CA TYR A 87 -48.59 -47.73 25.93
C TYR A 87 -48.87 -47.53 24.43
N ILE A 88 -49.41 -48.54 23.76
CA ILE A 88 -49.83 -48.41 22.35
C ILE A 88 -50.92 -47.33 22.23
N GLU A 89 -51.93 -47.37 23.11
CA GLU A 89 -52.99 -46.36 23.16
C GLU A 89 -52.42 -44.96 23.41
N PHE A 90 -51.48 -44.83 24.36
CA PHE A 90 -50.78 -43.58 24.63
C PHE A 90 -50.08 -43.01 23.39
N ILE A 91 -49.34 -43.84 22.65
CA ILE A 91 -48.65 -43.38 21.43
C ILE A 91 -49.65 -42.99 20.35
N LEU A 92 -50.75 -43.74 20.16
CA LEU A 92 -51.80 -43.35 19.21
C LEU A 92 -52.42 -42.00 19.58
N ASP A 93 -52.66 -41.74 20.87
CA ASP A 93 -53.18 -40.46 21.36
C ASP A 93 -52.17 -39.32 21.22
N CYS A 94 -50.86 -39.59 21.33
CA CYS A 94 -49.82 -38.59 21.03
C CYS A 94 -49.96 -38.06 19.60
N TRP A 95 -50.24 -38.96 18.65
CA TRP A 95 -50.37 -38.64 17.22
C TRP A 95 -51.78 -38.19 16.82
N ASN A 96 -52.76 -38.26 17.72
CA ASN A 96 -54.09 -37.69 17.51
C ASN A 96 -54.08 -36.18 17.83
N ILE A 97 -54.18 -35.35 16.79
CA ILE A 97 -54.12 -33.89 16.88
C ILE A 97 -55.37 -33.30 17.56
N GLU A 98 -56.49 -34.02 17.56
CA GLU A 98 -57.73 -33.58 18.20
C GLU A 98 -57.66 -33.62 19.75
N LEU A 99 -56.74 -34.41 20.31
CA LEU A 99 -56.53 -34.51 21.76
C LEU A 99 -55.51 -33.48 22.23
N THR A 100 -55.88 -32.62 23.19
CA THR A 100 -54.95 -31.63 23.77
C THR A 100 -53.94 -32.30 24.71
N ILE A 101 -52.86 -31.59 25.04
CA ILE A 101 -51.86 -32.09 26.00
C ILE A 101 -52.50 -32.23 27.39
N GLU A 102 -53.38 -31.30 27.77
CA GLU A 102 -54.14 -31.32 29.01
C GLU A 102 -54.99 -32.59 29.12
N ASP A 103 -55.75 -32.94 28.07
CA ASP A 103 -56.58 -34.16 28.03
C ASP A 103 -55.73 -35.43 28.21
N MET A 104 -54.53 -35.44 27.62
CA MET A 104 -53.60 -36.57 27.76
C MET A 104 -53.04 -36.67 29.19
N ILE A 105 -52.75 -35.53 29.84
CA ILE A 105 -52.25 -35.51 31.22
C ILE A 105 -53.33 -36.08 32.14
N GLU A 106 -54.58 -35.68 31.94
CA GLU A 106 -55.71 -36.20 32.72
C GLU A 106 -55.96 -37.69 32.47
N LYS A 107 -55.94 -38.13 31.21
CA LYS A 107 -56.19 -39.54 30.82
C LYS A 107 -55.12 -40.49 31.34
N TYR A 108 -53.84 -40.14 31.22
CA TYR A 108 -52.73 -41.05 31.53
C TYR A 108 -52.08 -40.79 32.89
N LEU A 109 -52.36 -39.65 33.53
CA LEU A 109 -51.70 -39.19 34.76
C LEU A 109 -50.18 -39.15 34.60
N ILE A 110 -49.70 -38.71 33.43
CA ILE A 110 -48.30 -38.55 33.08
C ILE A 110 -48.02 -37.05 32.88
N PRO A 111 -47.03 -36.45 33.54
CA PRO A 111 -46.67 -35.06 33.27
C PRO A 111 -46.03 -34.89 31.87
N TYR A 112 -46.24 -33.75 31.23
CA TYR A 112 -45.76 -33.45 29.87
C TYR A 112 -44.28 -33.80 29.62
N ASN A 113 -43.39 -33.43 30.55
CA ASN A 113 -41.95 -33.73 30.43
C ASN A 113 -41.63 -35.23 30.39
N LYS A 114 -42.46 -36.08 31.01
CA LYS A 114 -42.32 -37.54 30.94
C LYS A 114 -42.91 -38.09 29.64
N MET A 115 -43.97 -37.48 29.12
CA MET A 115 -44.57 -37.86 27.83
C MET A 115 -43.56 -37.72 26.69
N GLU A 116 -42.83 -36.61 26.64
CA GLU A 116 -41.75 -36.39 25.66
C GLU A 116 -40.71 -37.51 25.70
N ASN A 117 -40.32 -37.94 26.90
CA ASN A 117 -39.38 -39.05 27.07
C ASN A 117 -39.97 -40.42 26.68
N LEU A 118 -41.30 -40.55 26.61
CA LEU A 118 -42.00 -41.77 26.22
C LEU A 118 -42.35 -41.82 24.74
N LEU A 119 -42.20 -40.73 23.99
CA LEU A 119 -42.45 -40.73 22.54
C LEU A 119 -41.57 -41.76 21.81
N LEU A 120 -42.20 -42.53 20.94
CA LEU A 120 -41.54 -43.49 20.08
C LEU A 120 -41.05 -42.79 18.81
N GLN A 121 -39.80 -43.03 18.43
CA GLN A 121 -39.31 -42.66 17.10
C GLN A 121 -39.89 -43.65 16.09
N ILE A 122 -40.67 -43.13 15.15
CA ILE A 122 -41.36 -43.96 14.14
C ILE A 122 -40.61 -43.82 12.82
N HIS A 123 -40.19 -44.94 12.26
CA HIS A 123 -39.66 -44.98 10.91
C HIS A 123 -40.81 -45.04 9.91
N ILE A 124 -40.76 -44.17 8.92
CA ILE A 124 -41.72 -44.13 7.83
C ILE A 124 -40.98 -44.23 6.50
N GLU A 125 -41.45 -45.14 5.65
CA GLU A 125 -41.05 -45.21 4.26
C GLU A 125 -42.11 -44.49 3.44
N LEU A 126 -41.72 -43.41 2.76
CA LEU A 126 -42.62 -42.64 1.91
C LEU A 126 -42.43 -43.10 0.47
N ASP A 127 -43.49 -43.64 -0.12
CA ASP A 127 -43.44 -44.10 -1.51
C ASP A 127 -43.27 -42.91 -2.46
N ALA A 128 -42.35 -43.06 -3.43
CA ALA A 128 -42.05 -42.05 -4.46
C ALA A 128 -41.57 -40.67 -3.97
N LEU A 129 -41.25 -40.53 -2.68
CA LEU A 129 -40.67 -39.32 -2.08
C LEU A 129 -39.25 -39.57 -1.57
N TYR A 130 -38.35 -38.62 -1.82
CA TYR A 130 -36.93 -38.74 -1.51
C TYR A 130 -36.43 -37.53 -0.73
N CYS A 131 -35.39 -37.76 0.07
CA CYS A 131 -34.71 -36.74 0.83
C CYS A 131 -34.15 -35.64 -0.10
N PRO A 132 -34.44 -34.36 0.15
CA PRO A 132 -33.91 -33.27 -0.67
C PRO A 132 -32.38 -33.16 -0.63
N ASN A 133 -31.76 -33.65 0.43
CA ASN A 133 -30.31 -33.55 0.63
C ASN A 133 -29.53 -34.73 0.04
N CYS A 134 -29.95 -35.97 0.30
CA CYS A 134 -29.23 -37.15 -0.19
C CYS A 134 -29.83 -37.77 -1.45
N ILE A 135 -31.05 -37.36 -1.84
CA ILE A 135 -31.75 -37.65 -3.10
C ILE A 135 -32.10 -39.14 -3.32
N SER A 136 -31.54 -40.03 -2.50
CA SER A 136 -31.56 -41.49 -2.66
C SER A 136 -32.31 -42.22 -1.55
N CYS A 137 -32.68 -41.52 -0.48
CA CYS A 137 -33.33 -42.13 0.68
C CYS A 137 -34.81 -41.74 0.72
N ASN A 138 -35.66 -42.75 0.79
CA ASN A 138 -37.11 -42.66 0.98
C ASN A 138 -37.54 -43.08 2.40
N LEU A 139 -36.57 -43.35 3.28
CA LEU A 139 -36.79 -43.77 4.66
C LEU A 139 -36.48 -42.62 5.62
N PHE A 140 -37.46 -42.28 6.46
CA PHE A 140 -37.41 -41.14 7.35
C PHE A 140 -37.78 -41.53 8.79
N ILE A 141 -37.27 -40.78 9.75
CA ILE A 141 -37.68 -40.86 11.16
C ILE A 141 -38.57 -39.66 11.44
N LEU A 142 -39.75 -39.89 12.02
CA LEU A 142 -40.57 -38.83 12.57
C LEU A 142 -39.90 -38.28 13.83
N ASP A 143 -39.39 -37.06 13.74
CA ASP A 143 -38.49 -36.43 14.71
C ASP A 143 -39.11 -35.14 15.26
N SER A 144 -40.33 -35.26 15.78
CA SER A 144 -41.16 -34.14 16.27
C SER A 144 -41.33 -34.22 17.78
N SER A 145 -41.33 -33.07 18.46
CA SER A 145 -41.75 -33.03 19.87
C SER A 145 -43.26 -33.24 19.97
N LEU A 146 -43.77 -33.59 21.15
CA LEU A 146 -45.22 -33.74 21.36
C LEU A 146 -45.93 -32.42 21.03
N LYS A 147 -45.33 -31.29 21.39
CA LYS A 147 -45.87 -29.96 21.07
C LYS A 147 -45.99 -29.77 19.56
N ASP A 148 -44.93 -30.07 18.80
CA ASP A 148 -44.94 -29.90 17.34
C ASP A 148 -46.00 -30.78 16.68
N ILE A 149 -46.18 -32.02 17.17
CA ILE A 149 -47.23 -32.94 16.69
C ILE A 149 -48.62 -32.32 16.90
N LYS A 150 -48.88 -31.74 18.08
CA LYS A 150 -50.17 -31.10 18.41
C LYS A 150 -50.41 -29.80 17.64
N GLU A 151 -49.36 -29.08 17.28
CA GLU A 151 -49.41 -27.92 16.39
C GLU A 151 -49.42 -28.31 14.90
N ASN A 152 -49.51 -29.62 14.59
CA ASN A 152 -49.49 -30.15 13.23
C ASN A 152 -48.23 -29.74 12.43
N CYS A 153 -47.09 -29.65 13.12
CA CYS A 153 -45.78 -29.28 12.58
C CYS A 153 -44.85 -30.50 12.60
N VAL A 154 -45.04 -31.45 11.67
CA VAL A 154 -44.25 -32.68 11.66
C VAL A 154 -42.87 -32.47 11.02
N ASN A 155 -41.84 -32.85 11.78
CA ASN A 155 -40.44 -32.87 11.38
C ASN A 155 -39.99 -34.28 10.99
N PHE A 156 -39.20 -34.36 9.93
CA PHE A 156 -38.63 -35.58 9.39
C PHE A 156 -37.10 -35.53 9.49
N ARG A 157 -36.50 -36.68 9.76
CA ARG A 157 -35.05 -36.87 9.71
C ARG A 157 -34.72 -37.98 8.73
N CYS A 158 -33.88 -37.69 7.74
CA CYS A 158 -33.43 -38.70 6.78
C CYS A 158 -32.56 -39.76 7.47
N VAL A 159 -32.86 -41.05 7.25
CA VAL A 159 -32.08 -42.15 7.83
C VAL A 159 -30.67 -42.23 7.24
N ASN A 160 -30.48 -41.83 5.98
CA ASN A 160 -29.19 -41.93 5.31
C ASN A 160 -28.23 -40.77 5.65
N CYS A 161 -28.65 -39.52 5.44
CA CYS A 161 -27.77 -38.35 5.65
C CYS A 161 -27.99 -37.62 6.98
N GLY A 162 -28.98 -38.01 7.77
CA GLY A 162 -29.27 -37.39 9.07
C GLY A 162 -29.86 -35.97 9.00
N SER A 163 -30.05 -35.41 7.80
CA SER A 163 -30.63 -34.08 7.65
C SER A 163 -32.05 -34.03 8.19
N ARG A 164 -32.37 -32.96 8.94
CA ARG A 164 -33.71 -32.68 9.44
C ARG A 164 -34.39 -31.66 8.57
N PHE A 165 -35.66 -31.84 8.33
CA PHE A 165 -36.48 -30.94 7.53
C PHE A 165 -37.94 -31.10 7.92
N ASN A 166 -38.73 -30.04 7.77
CA ASN A 166 -40.15 -30.03 8.10
C ASN A 166 -41.01 -30.26 6.85
N GLU A 167 -42.32 -30.45 7.01
CA GLU A 167 -43.24 -30.61 5.88
C GLU A 167 -43.27 -29.39 4.93
N ALA A 168 -42.83 -28.21 5.38
CA ALA A 168 -42.71 -27.02 4.52
C ALA A 168 -41.51 -27.10 3.56
N GLU A 169 -40.49 -27.89 3.91
CA GLU A 169 -39.38 -28.25 3.02
C GLU A 169 -39.84 -29.41 2.11
N LYS A 170 -40.06 -29.10 0.83
CA LYS A 170 -40.60 -30.06 -0.14
C LYS A 170 -39.67 -31.27 -0.28
N PHE A 171 -40.21 -32.46 0.00
CA PHE A 171 -39.63 -33.73 -0.45
C PHE A 171 -39.47 -33.73 -1.98
N LEU A 172 -38.47 -34.43 -2.47
CA LEU A 172 -38.30 -34.62 -3.91
C LEU A 172 -39.20 -35.75 -4.38
N THR A 173 -39.96 -35.53 -5.44
CA THR A 173 -40.61 -36.61 -6.17
C THR A 173 -39.56 -37.50 -6.84
N LYS A 174 -39.94 -38.71 -7.25
CA LYS A 174 -39.05 -39.62 -8.00
C LYS A 174 -38.45 -38.98 -9.26
N GLU A 175 -39.21 -38.12 -9.95
CA GLU A 175 -38.77 -37.43 -11.17
C GLU A 175 -37.75 -36.33 -10.83
N GLU A 176 -38.04 -35.48 -9.84
CA GLU A 176 -37.11 -34.44 -9.37
C GLU A 176 -35.83 -35.04 -8.79
N ALA A 177 -35.94 -36.14 -8.04
CA ALA A 177 -34.79 -36.86 -7.50
C ALA A 177 -33.91 -37.45 -8.62
N ALA A 178 -34.51 -37.99 -9.67
CA ALA A 178 -33.77 -38.47 -10.84
C ALA A 178 -33.04 -37.32 -11.55
N GLU A 179 -33.69 -36.17 -11.72
CA GLU A 179 -33.11 -34.98 -12.34
C GLU A 179 -31.94 -34.42 -11.52
N GLU A 180 -32.11 -34.26 -10.20
CA GLU A 180 -31.05 -33.78 -9.30
C GLU A 180 -29.88 -34.76 -9.22
N LEU A 181 -30.15 -36.07 -9.26
CA LEU A 181 -29.11 -37.09 -9.34
C LEU A 181 -28.32 -36.99 -10.64
N GLU A 182 -28.98 -36.74 -11.78
CA GLU A 182 -28.30 -36.48 -13.05
C GLU A 182 -27.46 -35.20 -13.01
N LYS A 183 -27.99 -34.11 -12.43
CA LYS A 183 -27.24 -32.86 -12.23
C LYS A 183 -26.00 -33.08 -11.38
N LEU A 184 -26.10 -33.81 -10.27
CA LEU A 184 -24.94 -34.17 -9.44
C LEU A 184 -23.92 -35.03 -10.18
N LYS A 185 -24.38 -36.05 -10.92
CA LYS A 185 -23.48 -36.87 -11.76
C LYS A 185 -22.80 -36.05 -12.85
N LYS A 186 -23.49 -35.05 -13.41
CA LYS A 186 -22.93 -34.12 -14.38
C LYS A 186 -21.86 -33.23 -13.73
N ARG A 187 -22.18 -32.58 -12.60
CA ARG A 187 -21.22 -31.75 -11.84
C ARG A 187 -19.96 -32.53 -11.44
N LYS A 188 -20.10 -33.78 -10.97
CA LYS A 188 -18.95 -34.66 -10.67
C LYS A 188 -18.10 -34.97 -11.90
N ARG A 189 -18.74 -35.23 -13.05
CA ARG A 189 -18.02 -35.44 -14.33
C ARG A 189 -17.28 -34.19 -14.78
N ASP A 190 -17.91 -33.03 -14.67
CA ASP A 190 -17.32 -31.75 -15.05
C ASP A 190 -16.17 -31.36 -14.10
N PHE A 191 -16.31 -31.62 -12.80
CA PHE A 191 -15.24 -31.44 -11.82
C PHE A 191 -14.04 -32.35 -12.09
N LYS A 192 -14.26 -33.63 -12.42
CA LYS A 192 -13.17 -34.54 -12.78
C LYS A 192 -12.41 -34.07 -14.03
N LYS A 193 -13.12 -33.60 -15.06
CA LYS A 193 -12.50 -33.00 -16.25
C LYS A 193 -11.66 -31.76 -15.89
N LEU A 194 -12.15 -30.92 -14.98
CA LEU A 194 -11.41 -29.76 -14.48
C LEU A 194 -10.12 -30.19 -13.77
N LEU A 195 -10.17 -31.21 -12.91
CA LEU A 195 -8.97 -31.73 -12.24
C LEU A 195 -7.95 -32.28 -13.24
N ASP A 196 -8.41 -33.01 -14.27
CA ASP A 196 -7.55 -33.53 -15.33
C ASP A 196 -6.87 -32.38 -16.11
N ASP A 197 -7.62 -31.34 -16.46
CA ASP A 197 -7.08 -30.13 -17.11
C ASP A 197 -6.05 -29.41 -16.23
N VAL A 198 -6.38 -29.17 -14.95
CA VAL A 198 -5.48 -28.57 -13.97
C VAL A 198 -4.19 -29.37 -13.84
N ASN A 199 -4.29 -30.70 -13.73
CA ASN A 199 -3.13 -31.58 -13.61
C ASN A 199 -2.26 -31.56 -14.88
N SER A 200 -2.87 -31.51 -16.07
CA SER A 200 -2.12 -31.40 -17.33
C SER A 200 -1.28 -30.12 -17.41
N GLN A 201 -1.81 -29.00 -16.91
CA GLN A 201 -1.12 -27.71 -16.88
C GLN A 201 0.01 -27.65 -15.85
N LEU A 202 -0.02 -28.52 -14.82
CA LEU A 202 1.07 -28.66 -13.85
C LEU A 202 2.20 -29.58 -14.33
N GLN A 203 1.94 -30.46 -15.30
CA GLN A 203 2.90 -31.46 -15.78
C GLN A 203 3.54 -31.14 -17.16
N GLY A 204 3.09 -30.08 -17.84
CA GLY A 204 3.62 -29.69 -19.16
C GLY A 204 5.03 -29.08 -19.15
N GLU A 205 5.61 -28.89 -20.35
CA GLU A 205 6.92 -28.22 -20.54
C GLU A 205 6.91 -26.77 -20.04
N ASP A 206 5.79 -26.06 -20.19
CA ASP A 206 5.50 -24.75 -19.60
C ASP A 206 4.77 -24.86 -18.25
N SER A 207 5.09 -25.89 -17.46
CA SER A 207 4.45 -26.15 -16.16
C SER A 207 4.55 -24.94 -15.23
N ILE A 208 3.41 -24.64 -14.60
CA ILE A 208 3.32 -23.61 -13.56
C ILE A 208 4.05 -24.14 -12.32
N LYS A 209 5.07 -23.40 -11.89
CA LYS A 209 5.86 -23.74 -10.70
C LYS A 209 5.53 -22.82 -9.55
N CYS A 210 5.95 -23.21 -8.35
CA CYS A 210 5.83 -22.35 -7.18
C CYS A 210 6.59 -21.04 -7.40
N TYR A 211 5.90 -19.90 -7.37
CA TYR A 211 6.52 -18.58 -7.55
C TYR A 211 7.59 -18.24 -6.49
N LYS A 212 7.49 -18.83 -5.28
CA LYS A 212 8.47 -18.61 -4.20
C LYS A 212 9.76 -19.41 -4.40
N CYS A 213 9.65 -20.71 -4.67
CA CYS A 213 10.81 -21.61 -4.62
C CYS A 213 11.04 -22.46 -5.88
N GLN A 214 10.23 -22.25 -6.92
CA GLN A 214 10.36 -22.89 -8.23
C GLN A 214 10.22 -24.42 -8.24
N SER A 215 9.74 -25.03 -7.15
CA SER A 215 9.39 -26.45 -7.13
C SER A 215 8.01 -26.71 -7.74
N GLN A 216 7.73 -27.98 -7.95
CA GLN A 216 6.45 -28.48 -8.45
C GLN A 216 5.30 -28.18 -7.47
N LEU A 217 4.12 -27.92 -8.03
CA LEU A 217 2.86 -27.79 -7.29
C LEU A 217 2.11 -29.13 -7.35
N ASN A 218 1.53 -29.52 -6.23
CA ASN A 218 0.68 -30.69 -6.10
C ASN A 218 -0.80 -30.25 -6.11
N LEU A 219 -1.64 -31.04 -6.77
CA LEU A 219 -3.08 -30.85 -6.79
C LEU A 219 -3.72 -31.64 -5.65
N ASN A 220 -4.39 -30.94 -4.73
CA ASN A 220 -5.19 -31.53 -3.66
C ASN A 220 -6.66 -31.20 -3.90
N TYR A 221 -7.57 -32.15 -3.65
CA TYR A 221 -9.01 -31.95 -3.90
C TYR A 221 -9.91 -32.67 -2.89
N ASP A 222 -11.12 -32.14 -2.75
CA ASP A 222 -12.20 -32.68 -1.92
C ASP A 222 -13.39 -33.07 -2.82
N ASP A 223 -13.61 -34.39 -2.94
CA ASP A 223 -14.69 -34.97 -3.75
C ASP A 223 -16.10 -34.68 -3.22
N ASN A 224 -16.23 -34.37 -1.93
CA ASN A 224 -17.53 -34.07 -1.33
C ASN A 224 -17.96 -32.64 -1.62
N ASN A 225 -17.02 -31.70 -1.52
CA ASN A 225 -17.25 -30.28 -1.74
C ASN A 225 -16.98 -29.83 -3.19
N LEU A 226 -16.50 -30.73 -4.06
CA LEU A 226 -16.13 -30.43 -5.45
C LEU A 226 -15.19 -29.22 -5.55
N SER A 227 -14.18 -29.20 -4.68
CA SER A 227 -13.20 -28.11 -4.57
C SER A 227 -11.78 -28.66 -4.64
N TYR A 228 -10.85 -27.82 -5.08
CA TYR A 228 -9.44 -28.18 -5.15
C TYR A 228 -8.58 -26.99 -4.72
N TYR A 229 -7.34 -27.27 -4.37
CA TYR A 229 -6.29 -26.28 -4.14
C TYR A 229 -4.94 -26.83 -4.59
N LEU A 230 -3.98 -25.94 -4.77
CA LEU A 230 -2.62 -26.27 -5.16
C LEU A 230 -1.69 -26.03 -3.97
N GLU A 231 -0.78 -26.96 -3.72
CA GLU A 231 0.19 -26.84 -2.64
C GLU A 231 1.61 -27.07 -3.16
N CYS A 232 2.53 -26.21 -2.74
CA CYS A 232 3.93 -26.35 -3.07
C CYS A 232 4.58 -27.51 -2.29
N ALA A 233 5.14 -28.49 -3.01
CA ALA A 233 5.79 -29.66 -2.43
C ALA A 233 7.00 -29.34 -1.52
N LYS A 234 7.62 -28.16 -1.69
CA LYS A 234 8.84 -27.79 -0.95
C LYS A 234 8.60 -26.77 0.17
N CYS A 235 7.81 -25.73 -0.08
CA CYS A 235 7.63 -24.63 0.87
C CYS A 235 6.22 -24.56 1.49
N GLY A 236 5.33 -25.50 1.15
CA GLY A 236 3.97 -25.56 1.71
C GLY A 236 3.06 -24.38 1.33
N GLU A 237 3.46 -23.55 0.35
CA GLU A 237 2.63 -22.44 -0.10
C GLU A 237 1.36 -22.99 -0.78
N THR A 238 0.20 -22.58 -0.26
CA THR A 238 -1.11 -22.96 -0.80
C THR A 238 -1.66 -21.89 -1.74
N MET A 239 -2.36 -22.32 -2.78
CA MET A 239 -3.04 -21.46 -3.74
C MET A 239 -4.42 -22.04 -4.06
N ASP A 240 -5.45 -21.20 -4.01
CA ASP A 240 -6.83 -21.66 -4.07
C ASP A 240 -7.20 -22.28 -5.42
N ASN A 241 -6.57 -21.83 -6.51
CA ASN A 241 -6.84 -22.36 -7.84
C ASN A 241 -5.66 -22.15 -8.80
N ILE A 242 -5.79 -22.72 -10.00
CA ILE A 242 -4.74 -22.64 -11.02
C ILE A 242 -4.55 -21.23 -11.62
N GLU A 243 -5.58 -20.39 -11.66
CA GLU A 243 -5.49 -19.03 -12.21
C GLU A 243 -4.66 -18.11 -11.31
N VAL A 244 -4.84 -18.24 -9.98
CA VAL A 244 -4.02 -17.55 -8.98
C VAL A 244 -2.56 -17.99 -9.11
N ALA A 245 -2.32 -19.30 -9.26
CA ALA A 245 -0.98 -19.85 -9.46
C ALA A 245 -0.33 -19.33 -10.75
N LYS A 246 -1.05 -19.32 -11.87
CA LYS A 246 -0.59 -18.75 -13.16
C LYS A 246 -0.20 -17.28 -13.01
N THR A 247 -1.07 -16.47 -12.41
CA THR A 247 -0.82 -15.03 -12.25
C THR A 247 0.44 -14.77 -11.44
N LYS A 248 0.59 -15.45 -10.29
CA LYS A 248 1.78 -15.30 -9.43
C LYS A 248 3.05 -15.80 -10.12
N TYR A 249 3.00 -16.95 -10.80
CA TYR A 249 4.14 -17.51 -11.53
C TYR A 249 4.56 -16.63 -12.71
N ASN A 250 3.62 -16.09 -13.48
CA ASN A 250 3.91 -15.17 -14.59
C ASN A 250 4.54 -13.86 -14.13
N LYS A 251 4.08 -13.29 -13.00
CA LYS A 251 4.73 -12.14 -12.36
C LYS A 251 6.19 -12.46 -11.99
N TRP A 252 6.43 -13.62 -11.41
CA TRP A 252 7.78 -14.08 -11.12
C TRP A 252 8.63 -14.27 -12.40
N LYS A 253 8.08 -14.87 -13.46
CA LYS A 253 8.78 -15.09 -14.74
C LYS A 253 9.20 -13.76 -15.38
N LYS A 254 8.32 -12.75 -15.35
CA LYS A 254 8.64 -11.37 -15.77
C LYS A 254 9.79 -10.78 -14.96
N ARG A 255 9.72 -10.86 -13.62
CA ARG A 255 10.80 -10.39 -12.72
C ARG A 255 12.13 -11.09 -12.98
N ALA A 256 12.10 -12.42 -13.14
CA ALA A 256 13.30 -13.22 -13.41
C ALA A 256 13.93 -12.86 -14.77
N ALA A 257 13.12 -12.68 -15.82
CA ALA A 257 13.59 -12.24 -17.13
C ALA A 257 14.23 -10.84 -17.06
N MET A 258 13.63 -9.92 -16.30
CA MET A 258 14.17 -8.58 -16.06
C MET A 258 15.52 -8.62 -15.34
N MET A 259 15.66 -9.47 -14.32
CA MET A 259 16.93 -9.68 -13.62
C MET A 259 18.03 -10.28 -14.50
N ILE A 260 17.67 -11.17 -15.44
CA ILE A 260 18.60 -11.72 -16.41
C ILE A 260 19.04 -10.64 -17.40
N ALA A 261 18.11 -9.79 -17.86
CA ALA A 261 18.41 -8.67 -18.74
C ALA A 261 19.33 -7.64 -18.07
N ILE A 262 19.07 -7.29 -16.80
CA ILE A 262 19.96 -6.44 -15.98
C ILE A 262 21.38 -7.00 -16.01
N LYS A 263 21.55 -8.27 -15.66
CA LYS A 263 22.87 -8.90 -15.58
C LYS A 263 23.59 -8.95 -16.93
N ALA A 264 22.85 -9.23 -18.01
CA ALA A 264 23.41 -9.27 -19.36
C ALA A 264 23.88 -7.88 -19.82
N GLN A 265 23.09 -6.83 -19.56
CA GLN A 265 23.48 -5.46 -19.88
C GLN A 265 24.58 -4.91 -18.97
N GLU A 266 24.57 -5.24 -17.67
CA GLU A 266 25.68 -4.96 -16.76
C GLU A 266 26.96 -5.59 -17.30
N GLN A 267 26.90 -6.85 -17.74
CA GLN A 267 28.04 -7.54 -18.34
C GLN A 267 28.49 -6.86 -19.63
N GLU A 268 27.58 -6.42 -20.50
CA GLU A 268 27.91 -5.69 -21.73
C GLU A 268 28.57 -4.32 -21.44
N ILE A 269 28.05 -3.56 -20.46
CA ILE A 269 28.61 -2.29 -20.00
C ILE A 269 30.00 -2.53 -19.41
N ILE A 270 30.16 -3.57 -18.61
CA ILE A 270 31.45 -3.99 -18.04
C ILE A 270 32.43 -4.33 -19.16
N GLU A 271 32.03 -5.14 -20.15
CA GLU A 271 32.88 -5.52 -21.29
C GLU A 271 33.30 -4.30 -22.13
N LYS A 272 32.38 -3.36 -22.38
CA LYS A 272 32.70 -2.06 -23.04
C LYS A 272 33.65 -1.20 -22.21
N THR A 273 33.49 -1.19 -20.88
CA THR A 273 34.38 -0.44 -19.96
C THR A 273 35.76 -1.10 -19.85
N LEU A 274 35.82 -2.43 -19.92
CA LEU A 274 37.05 -3.23 -19.92
C LEU A 274 37.89 -3.01 -21.18
N GLN A 275 37.29 -2.69 -22.33
CA GLN A 275 38.04 -2.31 -23.54
C GLN A 275 38.91 -1.05 -23.33
N MET A 276 38.60 -0.22 -22.32
CA MET A 276 39.30 1.04 -22.06
C MET A 276 40.40 0.96 -20.98
N LYS A 277 40.57 -0.17 -20.26
CA LYS A 277 41.57 -0.32 -19.18
C LYS A 277 42.17 -1.74 -19.13
N LYS A 278 43.45 -1.87 -18.74
CA LYS A 278 44.13 -3.17 -18.60
C LYS A 278 43.45 -4.02 -17.50
N ALA A 279 43.05 -5.25 -17.84
CA ALA A 279 42.33 -6.20 -16.98
C ALA A 279 42.99 -6.45 -15.61
N SER A 280 44.31 -6.25 -15.49
CA SER A 280 45.08 -6.41 -14.26
C SER A 280 44.83 -5.31 -13.19
N GLN A 281 44.05 -4.28 -13.51
CA GLN A 281 43.75 -3.15 -12.59
C GLN A 281 42.29 -3.17 -12.08
N VAL A 282 41.50 -4.18 -12.43
CA VAL A 282 40.06 -4.21 -12.14
C VAL A 282 39.77 -5.16 -10.98
N ILE A 283 39.44 -4.59 -9.82
CA ILE A 283 38.91 -5.34 -8.67
C ILE A 283 37.39 -5.34 -8.80
N PHE A 284 36.80 -6.50 -9.07
CA PHE A 284 35.34 -6.64 -9.14
C PHE A 284 34.76 -6.68 -7.72
N LYS A 285 33.95 -5.68 -7.39
CA LYS A 285 33.10 -5.69 -6.20
C LYS A 285 31.67 -5.95 -6.65
N LYS A 286 31.09 -7.09 -6.25
CA LYS A 286 29.65 -7.31 -6.39
C LYS A 286 28.95 -6.39 -5.40
N GLU A 287 28.02 -5.57 -5.88
CA GLU A 287 27.17 -4.74 -5.04
C GLU A 287 25.80 -5.40 -4.91
N ASP A 288 25.32 -5.57 -3.68
CA ASP A 288 23.96 -6.06 -3.43
C ASP A 288 22.93 -5.02 -3.87
N ILE A 289 21.87 -5.50 -4.52
CA ILE A 289 20.70 -4.69 -4.92
C ILE A 289 19.98 -4.12 -3.70
N ILE A 290 19.31 -2.99 -3.90
CA ILE A 290 18.48 -2.33 -2.88
C ILE A 290 17.08 -2.98 -2.87
N LYS A 291 16.69 -3.55 -1.73
CA LYS A 291 15.38 -4.20 -1.54
C LYS A 291 14.38 -3.24 -0.90
N GLU A 292 13.09 -3.56 -1.03
CA GLU A 292 12.01 -2.81 -0.37
C GLU A 292 12.15 -2.75 1.17
N GLU A 293 12.77 -3.75 1.79
CA GLU A 293 13.04 -3.78 3.23
C GLU A 293 14.04 -2.70 3.67
N ASP A 294 14.94 -2.28 2.77
CA ASP A 294 16.02 -1.33 3.07
C ASP A 294 15.53 0.13 3.09
N ILE A 295 14.27 0.40 2.70
CA ILE A 295 13.75 1.76 2.49
C ILE A 295 12.65 2.17 3.47
N TYR A 296 12.30 1.33 4.45
CA TYR A 296 11.24 1.65 5.41
C TYR A 296 11.53 2.92 6.22
N GLU A 297 12.76 3.13 6.68
CA GLU A 297 13.11 4.36 7.40
C GLU A 297 12.99 5.62 6.54
N ALA A 298 13.26 5.51 5.24
CA ALA A 298 13.08 6.60 4.31
C ALA A 298 11.58 6.89 4.11
N ILE A 299 10.76 5.85 3.93
CA ILE A 299 9.29 5.95 3.83
C ILE A 299 8.70 6.61 5.08
N ASP A 300 9.13 6.21 6.27
CA ASP A 300 8.68 6.78 7.55
C ASP A 300 8.99 8.29 7.64
N PHE A 301 10.18 8.68 7.20
CA PHE A 301 10.57 10.09 7.16
C PHE A 301 9.77 10.90 6.12
N ILE A 302 9.43 10.29 4.99
CA ILE A 302 8.55 10.94 4.00
C ILE A 302 7.20 11.29 4.64
N TYR A 303 6.64 10.35 5.41
CA TYR A 303 5.42 10.56 6.16
C TYR A 303 5.57 11.67 7.23
N GLU A 304 6.64 11.65 8.03
CA GLU A 304 6.90 12.68 9.05
C GLU A 304 6.88 14.10 8.49
N ILE A 305 7.58 14.34 7.37
CA ILE A 305 7.63 15.67 6.74
C ILE A 305 6.27 16.09 6.18
N GLN A 306 5.42 15.16 5.73
CA GLN A 306 4.07 15.51 5.27
C GLN A 306 3.14 15.93 6.39
N GLN A 307 3.44 15.58 7.63
CA GLN A 307 2.71 16.05 8.81
C GLN A 307 3.20 17.42 9.29
N MET A 308 4.34 17.91 8.80
CA MET A 308 4.88 19.22 9.14
C MET A 308 4.25 20.33 8.29
N ASP A 309 4.35 21.57 8.77
CA ASP A 309 4.07 22.73 7.93
C ASP A 309 5.00 22.72 6.71
N ALA A 310 4.50 23.18 5.55
CA ALA A 310 5.25 23.14 4.31
C ALA A 310 6.61 23.86 4.39
N LEU A 311 6.69 24.99 5.11
CA LEU A 311 7.95 25.71 5.28
C LEU A 311 8.93 24.96 6.18
N GLU A 312 8.44 24.37 7.27
CA GLU A 312 9.25 23.58 8.21
C GLU A 312 9.76 22.30 7.56
N GLY A 313 8.86 21.58 6.87
CA GLY A 313 9.19 20.39 6.11
C GLY A 313 10.22 20.67 5.01
N TRP A 314 10.05 21.78 4.28
CA TRP A 314 11.02 22.19 3.27
C TRP A 314 12.37 22.55 3.89
N ALA A 315 12.40 23.34 4.96
CA ALA A 315 13.65 23.74 5.61
C ALA A 315 14.47 22.52 6.06
N LYS A 316 13.80 21.52 6.66
CA LYS A 316 14.43 20.27 7.12
C LYS A 316 14.97 19.45 5.94
N VAL A 317 14.16 19.23 4.91
CA VAL A 317 14.57 18.45 3.73
C VAL A 317 15.67 19.16 2.93
N TYR A 318 15.58 20.48 2.78
CA TYR A 318 16.58 21.28 2.08
C TYR A 318 17.94 21.24 2.79
N GLN A 319 17.96 21.30 4.12
CA GLN A 319 19.21 21.17 4.89
C GLN A 319 19.87 19.80 4.67
N ILE A 320 19.08 18.73 4.60
CA ILE A 320 19.59 17.39 4.27
C ILE A 320 20.13 17.36 2.84
N ALA A 321 19.38 17.89 1.86
CA ALA A 321 19.84 17.96 0.48
C ALA A 321 21.13 18.81 0.30
N ARG A 322 21.31 19.86 1.12
CA ARG A 322 22.57 20.64 1.19
C ARG A 322 23.74 19.81 1.72
N SER A 323 23.50 18.87 2.64
CA SER A 323 24.53 17.95 3.13
C SER A 323 24.91 16.86 2.12
N CYS A 324 24.20 16.75 0.98
CA CYS A 324 24.56 15.80 -0.05
C CYS A 324 25.87 16.19 -0.73
N ASN A 325 26.71 15.20 -1.02
CA ASN A 325 27.89 15.39 -1.85
C ASN A 325 27.46 15.69 -3.31
N ARG A 326 28.41 16.05 -4.17
CA ARG A 326 28.11 16.43 -5.55
C ARG A 326 27.44 15.31 -6.37
N LEU A 327 27.92 14.07 -6.26
CA LEU A 327 27.37 12.93 -7.00
C LEU A 327 25.96 12.61 -6.53
N GLU A 328 25.74 12.59 -5.22
CA GLU A 328 24.41 12.45 -4.60
C GLU A 328 23.44 13.52 -5.12
N ARG A 329 23.85 14.79 -5.17
CA ARG A 329 23.01 15.88 -5.70
C ARG A 329 22.66 15.69 -7.17
N LEU A 330 23.61 15.23 -8.00
CA LEU A 330 23.36 14.95 -9.42
C LEU A 330 22.36 13.80 -9.61
N VAL A 331 22.52 12.73 -8.84
CA VAL A 331 21.60 11.58 -8.84
C VAL A 331 20.22 12.02 -8.36
N LEU A 332 20.14 12.73 -7.23
CA LEU A 332 18.89 13.27 -6.70
C LEU A 332 18.17 14.14 -7.72
N LEU A 333 18.85 15.12 -8.33
CA LEU A 333 18.25 15.99 -9.34
C LEU A 333 17.71 15.17 -10.52
N SER A 334 18.47 14.17 -10.99
CA SER A 334 18.05 13.32 -12.09
C SER A 334 16.80 12.50 -11.76
N ILE A 335 16.68 12.01 -10.52
CA ILE A 335 15.49 11.32 -10.01
C ILE A 335 14.31 12.29 -9.96
N LEU A 336 14.48 13.47 -9.37
CA LEU A 336 13.41 14.46 -9.23
C LEU A 336 12.84 14.88 -10.59
N GLU A 337 13.70 15.07 -11.60
CA GLU A 337 13.28 15.35 -12.96
C GLU A 337 12.48 14.20 -13.57
N LEU A 338 12.95 12.95 -13.43
CA LEU A 338 12.23 11.78 -13.96
C LEU A 338 10.86 11.59 -13.28
N CYS A 339 10.80 11.80 -11.97
CA CYS A 339 9.55 11.77 -11.21
C CYS A 339 8.60 12.90 -11.63
N LYS A 340 9.12 14.11 -11.87
CA LYS A 340 8.35 15.26 -12.36
C LYS A 340 7.80 15.01 -13.77
N ASP A 341 8.63 14.47 -14.66
CA ASP A 341 8.29 14.19 -16.05
C ASP A 341 7.20 13.11 -16.17
N GLN A 342 7.30 12.04 -15.37
CA GLN A 342 6.25 11.01 -15.34
C GLN A 342 4.97 11.47 -14.64
N ASN A 343 5.08 12.40 -13.68
CA ASN A 343 3.97 12.93 -12.89
C ASN A 343 3.06 11.84 -12.28
N ASN A 344 3.64 10.69 -11.94
CA ASN A 344 2.92 9.55 -11.39
C ASN A 344 2.89 9.64 -9.86
N LYS A 345 1.72 9.92 -9.29
CA LYS A 345 1.53 10.00 -7.83
C LYS A 345 1.03 8.67 -7.29
N VAL A 346 1.68 8.17 -6.26
CA VAL A 346 1.28 6.96 -5.55
C VAL A 346 0.90 7.30 -4.11
N THR A 347 -0.07 6.57 -3.59
CA THR A 347 -0.48 6.68 -2.19
C THR A 347 0.08 5.50 -1.42
N TRP A 348 0.94 5.78 -0.45
CA TRP A 348 1.41 4.80 0.51
C TRP A 348 0.48 4.75 1.71
N ARG A 349 0.45 3.59 2.37
CA ARG A 349 -0.27 3.37 3.62
C ARG A 349 0.74 3.03 4.70
N TYR A 350 0.71 3.78 5.79
CA TYR A 350 1.59 3.57 6.92
C TYR A 350 1.16 2.30 7.66
N ILE A 351 2.09 1.35 7.85
CA ILE A 351 1.79 -0.01 8.31
C ILE A 351 1.19 -0.01 9.73
N SER A 352 1.55 0.96 10.58
CA SER A 352 1.13 0.98 11.99
C SER A 352 -0.07 1.88 12.30
N SER A 353 -0.43 2.85 11.45
CA SER A 353 -1.56 3.77 11.70
C SER A 353 -2.67 3.75 10.63
N ASP A 354 -2.50 3.00 9.54
CA ASP A 354 -3.41 2.97 8.37
C ASP A 354 -3.56 4.32 7.65
N GLU A 355 -2.80 5.34 8.08
CA GLU A 355 -2.77 6.67 7.48
C GLU A 355 -2.09 6.65 6.11
N LYS A 356 -2.50 7.60 5.26
CA LYS A 356 -2.11 7.65 3.85
C LYS A 356 -1.27 8.87 3.56
N PHE A 357 -0.20 8.67 2.80
CA PHE A 357 0.69 9.75 2.35
C PHE A 357 0.97 9.61 0.86
N THR A 358 1.36 10.71 0.20
CA THR A 358 1.54 10.74 -1.26
C THR A 358 2.99 10.87 -1.65
N ALA A 359 3.45 10.11 -2.64
CA ALA A 359 4.79 10.24 -3.19
C ALA A 359 4.74 10.33 -4.72
N TYR A 360 5.74 10.96 -5.31
CA TYR A 360 5.96 10.84 -6.75
C TYR A 360 6.78 9.59 -7.02
N ARG A 361 6.30 8.75 -7.94
CA ARG A 361 6.95 7.50 -8.33
C ARG A 361 7.51 7.59 -9.73
N PHE A 362 8.79 7.29 -9.86
CA PHE A 362 9.40 6.92 -11.13
C PHE A 362 9.43 5.40 -11.27
N THR A 363 8.84 4.88 -12.34
CA THR A 363 8.78 3.43 -12.64
C THR A 363 8.78 3.19 -14.14
N LEU A 364 9.28 2.05 -14.59
CA LEU A 364 9.30 1.65 -16.00
C LEU A 364 8.81 0.21 -16.16
N GLU A 365 8.09 -0.08 -17.25
CA GLU A 365 7.57 -1.43 -17.52
C GLU A 365 8.63 -2.37 -18.11
N ASP A 366 9.46 -1.86 -19.03
CA ASP A 366 10.36 -2.68 -19.85
C ASP A 366 11.85 -2.55 -19.48
N GLU A 367 12.21 -1.59 -18.62
CA GLU A 367 13.61 -1.31 -18.27
C GLU A 367 13.76 -1.06 -16.75
N PRO A 368 14.87 -1.47 -16.13
CA PRO A 368 15.17 -1.14 -14.74
C PRO A 368 15.40 0.35 -14.52
N VAL A 369 14.76 0.92 -13.49
CA VAL A 369 14.88 2.34 -13.14
C VAL A 369 16.33 2.78 -12.88
N VAL A 370 17.15 1.90 -12.32
CA VAL A 370 18.58 2.14 -12.07
C VAL A 370 19.38 2.23 -13.38
N ILE A 371 19.03 1.45 -14.40
CA ILE A 371 19.69 1.52 -15.72
C ILE A 371 19.32 2.83 -16.41
N LYS A 372 18.06 3.24 -16.34
CA LYS A 372 17.64 4.54 -16.88
C LYS A 372 18.38 5.69 -16.19
N LEU A 373 18.52 5.65 -14.86
CA LEU A 373 19.31 6.62 -14.11
C LEU A 373 20.78 6.60 -14.48
N TYR A 374 21.36 5.41 -14.66
CA TYR A 374 22.75 5.27 -15.10
C TYR A 374 22.97 5.93 -16.47
N SER A 375 22.10 5.66 -17.44
CA SER A 375 22.19 6.28 -18.77
C SER A 375 22.03 7.81 -18.74
N LYS A 376 21.25 8.34 -17.79
CA LYS A 376 21.06 9.80 -17.63
C LYS A 376 22.24 10.47 -16.91
N THR A 377 22.88 9.79 -15.96
CA THR A 377 23.91 10.37 -15.09
C THR A 377 25.35 10.01 -15.46
N ASN A 378 25.57 8.87 -16.12
CA ASN A 378 26.88 8.25 -16.37
C ASN A 378 27.72 8.02 -15.10
N ILE A 379 27.10 7.80 -13.94
CA ILE A 379 27.78 7.59 -12.65
C ILE A 379 28.00 6.09 -12.41
N VAL A 380 29.26 5.66 -12.38
CA VAL A 380 29.66 4.25 -12.21
C VAL A 380 29.31 3.68 -10.83
N MET A 381 29.36 4.50 -9.78
CA MET A 381 29.05 4.09 -8.38
C MET A 381 27.59 4.40 -8.01
N LEU A 382 26.66 4.34 -8.95
CA LEU A 382 25.28 4.80 -8.77
C LEU A 382 24.58 4.16 -7.56
N ARG A 383 24.74 2.86 -7.32
CA ARG A 383 24.08 2.18 -6.18
C ARG A 383 24.62 2.66 -4.83
N THR A 384 25.90 2.99 -4.74
CA THR A 384 26.46 3.60 -3.52
C THR A 384 25.80 4.95 -3.26
N GLU A 385 25.67 5.80 -4.28
CA GLU A 385 25.02 7.10 -4.13
C GLU A 385 23.51 6.96 -3.84
N LEU A 386 22.82 5.97 -4.42
CA LEU A 386 21.42 5.67 -4.09
C LEU A 386 21.26 5.25 -2.63
N LYS A 387 22.15 4.38 -2.12
CA LYS A 387 22.16 3.98 -0.70
C LYS A 387 22.40 5.17 0.21
N ASN A 388 23.36 6.04 -0.10
CA ASN A 388 23.58 7.27 0.68
C ASN A 388 22.36 8.20 0.67
N LEU A 389 21.67 8.33 -0.47
CA LEU A 389 20.44 9.14 -0.56
C LEU A 389 19.27 8.52 0.24
N ILE A 390 19.18 7.19 0.32
CA ILE A 390 18.23 6.46 1.17
C ILE A 390 18.56 6.66 2.66
N GLU A 391 19.83 6.53 3.04
CA GLU A 391 20.30 6.78 4.42
C GLU A 391 20.03 8.22 4.86
N LYS A 392 20.18 9.18 3.93
CA LYS A 392 19.79 10.58 4.13
C LYS A 392 18.28 10.81 4.02
N LYS A 393 17.49 9.78 3.73
CA LYS A 393 16.02 9.79 3.73
C LYS A 393 15.42 10.76 2.69
N LEU A 394 16.12 10.99 1.58
CA LEU A 394 15.65 11.87 0.50
C LEU A 394 14.87 11.13 -0.57
N ILE A 395 15.14 9.83 -0.74
CA ILE A 395 14.51 8.96 -1.75
C ILE A 395 14.19 7.59 -1.14
N ALA A 396 13.26 6.87 -1.76
CA ALA A 396 12.98 5.46 -1.46
C ALA A 396 13.06 4.64 -2.77
N VAL A 397 14.05 3.76 -2.89
CA VAL A 397 14.31 2.97 -4.12
C VAL A 397 14.14 1.49 -3.84
N SER A 398 13.36 0.80 -4.67
CA SER A 398 13.23 -0.66 -4.63
C SER A 398 13.60 -1.20 -6.01
N GLU A 399 14.79 -1.83 -6.10
CA GLU A 399 15.24 -2.48 -7.34
C GLU A 399 14.44 -3.76 -7.62
N ASP A 400 13.94 -4.42 -6.59
CA ASP A 400 13.13 -5.65 -6.68
C ASP A 400 11.68 -5.41 -7.15
N ASN A 401 11.11 -4.24 -6.86
CA ASN A 401 9.82 -3.81 -7.40
C ASN A 401 9.93 -2.74 -8.51
N ASN A 402 11.15 -2.38 -8.90
CA ASN A 402 11.49 -1.47 -9.99
C ASN A 402 10.86 -0.07 -9.90
N TYR A 403 10.98 0.59 -8.75
CA TYR A 403 10.50 1.97 -8.59
C TYR A 403 11.42 2.83 -7.74
N ILE A 404 11.25 4.15 -7.90
CA ILE A 404 11.88 5.18 -7.07
C ILE A 404 10.81 6.17 -6.65
N ASP A 405 10.66 6.36 -5.35
CA ASP A 405 9.69 7.28 -4.77
C ASP A 405 10.40 8.48 -4.12
N VAL A 406 9.81 9.66 -4.31
CA VAL A 406 10.30 10.93 -3.75
C VAL A 406 9.15 11.76 -3.20
N MET A 407 9.51 12.65 -2.28
CA MET A 407 8.59 13.56 -1.61
C MET A 407 8.08 14.63 -2.59
N PRO A 408 6.79 14.97 -2.59
CA PRO A 408 6.24 16.06 -3.39
C PRO A 408 7.01 17.38 -3.21
N ILE A 409 7.34 17.72 -1.97
CA ILE A 409 8.04 18.97 -1.63
C ILE A 409 9.42 19.11 -2.29
N LEU A 410 10.11 18.00 -2.58
CA LEU A 410 11.38 18.01 -3.32
C LEU A 410 11.17 18.28 -4.81
N VAL A 411 10.10 17.72 -5.39
CA VAL A 411 9.75 17.90 -6.81
C VAL A 411 9.27 19.34 -7.06
N ASP A 412 8.49 19.88 -6.13
CA ASP A 412 7.96 21.25 -6.20
C ASP A 412 9.08 22.30 -6.09
N ASN A 413 10.15 22.00 -5.34
CA ASN A 413 11.30 22.89 -5.13
C ASN A 413 12.56 22.45 -5.89
N ILE A 414 12.40 21.77 -7.03
CA ILE A 414 13.52 21.21 -7.80
C ILE A 414 14.55 22.27 -8.24
N ASP A 415 14.10 23.51 -8.51
CA ASP A 415 14.97 24.61 -8.93
C ASP A 415 15.96 25.03 -7.83
N SER A 416 15.53 24.98 -6.58
CA SER A 416 16.37 25.23 -5.40
C SER A 416 17.47 24.18 -5.29
N ILE A 417 17.14 22.91 -5.53
CA ILE A 417 18.13 21.82 -5.56
C ILE A 417 19.08 21.97 -6.75
N ARG A 418 18.58 22.39 -7.92
CA ARG A 418 19.41 22.64 -9.11
C ARG A 418 20.43 23.76 -8.86
N ASN A 419 20.07 24.78 -8.09
CA ASN A 419 20.98 25.88 -7.74
C ASN A 419 22.20 25.40 -6.92
N LEU A 420 22.08 24.33 -6.13
CA LEU A 420 23.20 23.73 -5.38
C LEU A 420 24.30 23.13 -6.27
N LEU A 421 24.04 22.97 -7.57
CA LEU A 421 24.99 22.44 -8.57
C LEU A 421 25.52 23.52 -9.51
N LYS A 422 25.08 24.78 -9.39
CA LYS A 422 25.58 25.87 -10.22
C LYS A 422 27.07 26.09 -9.94
N THR A 423 27.87 26.04 -11.01
CA THR A 423 29.30 26.32 -10.94
C THR A 423 29.54 27.81 -11.12
N GLN A 424 30.55 28.35 -10.45
CA GLN A 424 31.06 29.70 -10.72
C GLN A 424 31.50 29.81 -12.19
N ASN A 425 31.27 30.95 -12.82
CA ASN A 425 31.56 31.19 -14.24
C ASN A 425 33.06 31.50 -14.49
N VAL A 426 33.93 30.56 -14.10
CA VAL A 426 35.38 30.63 -14.35
C VAL A 426 35.73 29.81 -15.59
N SER A 427 36.74 30.19 -16.38
CA SER A 427 37.13 29.39 -17.56
C SER A 427 37.50 27.96 -17.15
N ALA A 428 37.08 26.96 -17.95
CA ALA A 428 37.30 25.55 -17.65
C ALA A 428 38.80 25.19 -17.53
N HIS A 429 39.65 25.90 -18.29
CA HIS A 429 41.09 25.73 -18.26
C HIS A 429 41.70 26.20 -16.93
N LEU A 430 41.28 27.37 -16.41
CA LEU A 430 41.75 27.86 -15.12
C LEU A 430 41.32 26.93 -13.97
N ARG A 431 40.05 26.50 -14.00
CA ARG A 431 39.51 25.55 -13.02
C ARG A 431 40.34 24.28 -12.96
N TYR A 432 40.67 23.71 -14.11
CA TYR A 432 41.50 22.51 -14.21
C TYR A 432 42.87 22.71 -13.56
N LEU A 433 43.57 23.80 -13.88
CA LEU A 433 44.91 24.09 -13.37
C LEU A 433 44.95 24.30 -11.85
N ILE A 434 43.92 24.93 -11.29
CA ILE A 434 43.81 25.18 -9.84
C ILE A 434 43.53 23.87 -9.09
N PHE A 435 42.64 23.02 -9.62
CA PHE A 435 42.33 21.72 -9.01
C PHE A 435 43.49 20.72 -9.12
N GLU A 436 44.30 20.78 -10.17
CA GLU A 436 45.49 19.92 -10.30
C GLU A 436 46.57 20.28 -9.28
N LYS A 437 46.63 21.55 -8.88
CA LYS A 437 47.65 22.08 -7.96
C LYS A 437 47.31 21.89 -6.47
N HIS A 438 46.02 21.75 -6.14
CA HIS A 438 45.56 21.68 -4.75
C HIS A 438 44.88 20.35 -4.44
N ASN A 439 45.49 19.56 -3.53
CA ASN A 439 44.79 18.50 -2.81
C ASN A 439 43.80 19.15 -1.84
N PHE A 440 42.59 19.45 -2.33
CA PHE A 440 41.60 20.15 -1.55
C PHE A 440 41.08 19.29 -0.39
N THR A 441 41.11 19.87 0.80
CA THR A 441 40.39 19.37 1.97
C THR A 441 39.90 20.59 2.72
N CYS A 442 38.58 20.72 2.89
CA CYS A 442 38.02 21.86 3.59
C CYS A 442 38.45 21.83 5.06
N VAL A 443 39.10 22.90 5.52
CA VAL A 443 39.53 23.00 6.92
C VAL A 443 38.35 23.13 7.90
N ARG A 444 37.18 23.60 7.44
CA ARG A 444 35.98 23.76 8.28
C ARG A 444 35.15 22.48 8.42
N CYS A 445 34.87 21.78 7.32
CA CYS A 445 33.99 20.60 7.32
C CYS A 445 34.68 19.28 6.95
N GLY A 446 35.97 19.30 6.60
CA GLY A 446 36.72 18.11 6.21
C GLY A 446 36.44 17.59 4.79
N GLU A 447 35.59 18.27 4.01
CA GLU A 447 35.20 17.81 2.67
C GLU A 447 36.41 17.74 1.72
N THR A 448 36.62 16.58 1.09
CA THR A 448 37.76 16.30 0.19
C THR A 448 37.36 16.24 -1.29
N GLY A 449 36.11 16.56 -1.63
CA GLY A 449 35.61 16.56 -3.01
C GLY A 449 36.24 17.65 -3.89
N ARG A 450 36.02 17.58 -5.22
CA ARG A 450 36.45 18.65 -6.15
C ARG A 450 35.57 19.90 -5.92
N PRO A 451 36.11 21.00 -5.38
CA PRO A 451 35.33 22.21 -5.13
C PRO A 451 34.89 22.85 -6.45
N LEU A 452 33.73 23.50 -6.51
CA LEU A 452 33.24 24.16 -7.73
C LEU A 452 33.52 25.67 -7.77
N ARG A 453 34.04 26.21 -6.67
CA ARG A 453 34.22 27.65 -6.45
C ARG A 453 35.67 27.98 -6.15
N ILE A 454 36.10 29.11 -6.69
CA ILE A 454 37.45 29.65 -6.59
C ILE A 454 37.31 31.09 -6.09
N SER A 455 38.16 31.47 -5.14
CA SER A 455 38.28 32.86 -4.68
C SER A 455 39.69 33.37 -4.92
N TYR A 456 39.81 34.68 -5.11
CA TYR A 456 41.08 35.36 -5.24
C TYR A 456 41.65 35.69 -3.85
N LEU A 457 42.95 35.50 -3.65
CA LEU A 457 43.65 35.83 -2.40
C LEU A 457 43.98 37.33 -2.30
N THR A 458 43.77 38.10 -3.37
CA THR A 458 44.07 39.53 -3.45
C THR A 458 42.98 40.29 -4.19
N ALA A 459 42.80 41.57 -3.82
CA ALA A 459 41.87 42.48 -4.49
C ALA A 459 42.27 42.81 -5.94
N ASP A 460 43.59 42.82 -6.23
CA ASP A 460 44.11 42.89 -7.58
C ASP A 460 43.90 41.54 -8.30
N LYS A 461 42.69 41.35 -8.83
CA LYS A 461 42.28 40.14 -9.56
C LYS A 461 43.13 39.97 -10.82
N ASN A 462 44.11 39.06 -10.78
CA ASN A 462 44.90 38.69 -11.95
C ASN A 462 44.55 37.27 -12.42
N ASN A 463 43.76 37.19 -13.49
CA ASN A 463 43.32 35.92 -14.08
C ASN A 463 44.47 35.07 -14.67
N HIS A 464 45.69 35.60 -14.73
CA HIS A 464 46.88 34.89 -15.23
C HIS A 464 47.77 34.36 -14.09
N ASP A 465 47.54 34.74 -12.84
CA ASP A 465 48.33 34.27 -11.70
C ASP A 465 47.54 33.27 -10.84
N ILE A 466 47.73 31.99 -11.16
CA ILE A 466 47.11 30.85 -10.47
C ILE A 466 47.52 30.80 -8.98
N ASN A 467 48.64 31.43 -8.57
CA ASN A 467 49.06 31.45 -7.17
C ASN A 467 48.17 32.33 -6.29
N LEU A 468 47.44 33.28 -6.89
CA LEU A 468 46.55 34.20 -6.20
C LEU A 468 45.11 33.67 -6.14
N MET A 469 44.90 32.37 -6.40
CA MET A 469 43.58 31.75 -6.40
C MET A 469 43.57 30.53 -5.49
N THR A 470 42.48 30.33 -4.75
CA THR A 470 42.29 29.16 -3.89
C THR A 470 40.92 28.54 -4.06
N CYS A 471 40.83 27.24 -3.80
CA CYS A 471 39.59 26.49 -3.79
C CYS A 471 38.74 26.82 -2.56
N LEU A 472 37.43 26.99 -2.76
CA LEU A 472 36.45 27.15 -1.70
C LEU A 472 35.55 25.92 -1.56
N CYS A 473 35.19 25.60 -0.32
CA CYS A 473 34.24 24.51 -0.07
C CYS A 473 32.82 24.90 -0.48
N ASP A 474 32.20 24.10 -1.34
CA ASP A 474 30.81 24.31 -1.78
C ASP A 474 29.80 24.25 -0.63
N PHE A 475 30.13 23.59 0.48
CA PHE A 475 29.28 23.50 1.67
C PHE A 475 29.45 24.71 2.61
N CYS A 476 30.68 25.14 2.85
CA CYS A 476 30.95 26.22 3.81
C CYS A 476 30.80 27.63 3.22
N PHE A 477 30.77 27.75 1.88
CA PHE A 477 30.79 29.03 1.16
C PHE A 477 29.79 29.02 -0.02
N GLU A 478 28.51 28.75 0.29
CA GLU A 478 27.41 28.67 -0.70
C GLU A 478 27.03 30.01 -1.33
N ASP A 479 27.38 31.13 -0.70
CA ASP A 479 27.08 32.46 -1.23
C ASP A 479 28.20 33.00 -2.13
N ALA A 480 29.28 32.23 -2.32
CA ALA A 480 30.46 32.73 -3.00
C ALA A 480 30.29 32.90 -4.52
N THR A 481 30.40 34.14 -5.01
CA THR A 481 30.19 34.56 -6.42
C THR A 481 31.49 34.90 -7.18
N GLU A 482 31.39 35.37 -8.44
CA GLU A 482 32.51 35.63 -9.37
C GLU A 482 33.58 36.62 -8.84
N ASN A 483 33.27 37.42 -7.81
CA ASN A 483 34.05 38.60 -7.43
C ASN A 483 34.69 38.58 -6.04
N GLU A 484 34.72 37.44 -5.35
CA GLU A 484 35.08 37.45 -3.93
C GLU A 484 36.56 37.24 -3.64
N VAL A 485 37.06 38.08 -2.73
CA VAL A 485 38.43 38.07 -2.23
C VAL A 485 38.46 37.42 -0.84
N LEU A 486 39.38 36.48 -0.65
CA LEU A 486 39.62 35.82 0.62
C LEU A 486 40.71 36.58 1.39
N ILE A 487 40.33 37.34 2.40
CA ILE A 487 41.26 38.07 3.28
C ILE A 487 41.20 37.41 4.67
N ASP A 488 42.34 36.87 5.14
CA ASP A 488 42.49 36.26 6.48
C ASP A 488 41.44 35.18 6.84
N GLY A 489 41.14 34.27 5.91
CA GLY A 489 40.19 33.17 6.15
C GLY A 489 38.71 33.60 6.22
N SER A 490 38.45 34.88 5.94
CA SER A 490 37.12 35.47 5.80
C SER A 490 36.89 35.80 4.33
N VAL A 491 35.74 35.39 3.79
CA VAL A 491 35.32 35.82 2.46
C VAL A 491 34.80 37.25 2.60
N THR A 492 35.52 38.21 2.05
CA THR A 492 35.03 39.59 1.96
C THR A 492 34.30 39.73 0.64
N PHE A 493 33.01 40.02 0.74
CA PHE A 493 32.19 40.41 -0.40
C PHE A 493 32.68 41.78 -0.88
N ASP A 494 33.04 41.89 -2.16
CA ASP A 494 32.91 43.19 -2.82
C ASP A 494 31.43 43.52 -2.72
N THR A 495 31.06 44.50 -1.88
CA THR A 495 29.70 45.02 -1.80
C THR A 495 29.39 45.73 -3.11
N GLN A 496 29.09 44.96 -4.15
CA GLN A 496 28.38 45.40 -5.34
C GLN A 496 26.96 44.84 -5.24
N ASP A 497 26.18 45.44 -4.33
CA ASP A 497 24.72 45.48 -4.45
C ASP A 497 24.39 46.26 -5.73
N GLU A 498 24.38 45.65 -6.92
CA GLU A 498 23.91 46.37 -8.11
C GLU A 498 23.72 45.50 -9.36
N VAL A 499 22.58 44.82 -9.47
CA VAL A 499 21.96 44.61 -10.80
C VAL A 499 20.43 44.82 -10.79
N SER A 500 19.76 44.84 -9.63
CA SER A 500 18.29 44.93 -9.62
C SER A 500 17.68 46.31 -9.32
N ASN A 501 18.46 47.39 -9.12
CA ASN A 501 17.92 48.73 -8.80
C ASN A 501 18.67 49.89 -9.48
N ARG A 502 19.01 49.78 -10.78
CA ARG A 502 19.51 50.96 -11.52
C ARG A 502 18.34 51.85 -11.90
N THR A 503 18.37 53.10 -11.44
CA THR A 503 17.33 54.10 -11.66
C THR A 503 17.47 54.72 -13.06
N ALA A 504 16.36 55.15 -13.66
CA ALA A 504 16.38 55.76 -15.00
C ALA A 504 17.27 57.02 -15.04
N CYS A 505 17.38 57.72 -13.92
CA CYS A 505 18.27 58.86 -13.74
C CYS A 505 19.75 58.48 -13.83
N TRP A 506 20.17 57.36 -13.22
CA TRP A 506 21.55 56.90 -13.34
C TRP A 506 21.90 56.50 -14.77
N ASP A 507 21.00 55.75 -15.41
CA ASP A 507 21.16 55.35 -16.80
C ASP A 507 21.24 56.56 -17.75
N PHE A 508 20.48 57.63 -17.47
CA PHE A 508 20.52 58.88 -18.23
C PHE A 508 21.90 59.57 -18.15
N VAL A 509 22.49 59.63 -16.94
CA VAL A 509 23.81 60.24 -16.72
C VAL A 509 24.90 59.41 -17.39
N VAL A 510 24.90 58.09 -17.20
CA VAL A 510 25.89 57.18 -17.81
C VAL A 510 25.79 57.13 -19.33
N ASN A 511 24.59 57.26 -19.89
CA ASN A 511 24.41 57.35 -21.34
C ASN A 511 25.07 58.62 -21.94
N ASN A 512 25.22 59.68 -21.13
CA ASN A 512 25.84 60.92 -21.57
C ASN A 512 27.31 61.05 -21.17
N PHE A 513 27.75 60.32 -20.13
CA PHE A 513 29.12 60.24 -19.63
C PHE A 513 29.46 58.78 -19.30
N SER A 514 29.82 58.01 -20.33
CA SER A 514 30.06 56.57 -20.23
C SER A 514 31.20 56.20 -19.27
N GLU A 515 32.15 57.12 -19.06
CA GLU A 515 33.25 57.00 -18.13
C GLU A 515 32.80 56.89 -16.66
N LEU A 516 31.57 57.34 -16.34
CA LEU A 516 31.01 57.28 -14.98
C LEU A 516 30.33 55.95 -14.67
N LYS A 517 30.24 55.02 -15.64
CA LYS A 517 29.48 53.77 -15.53
C LYS A 517 29.84 52.90 -14.31
N ASN A 518 31.08 53.01 -13.82
CA ASN A 518 31.60 52.24 -12.68
C ASN A 518 32.05 53.15 -11.52
N ASP A 519 31.56 54.40 -11.45
CA ASP A 519 31.89 55.32 -10.36
C ASP A 519 30.84 55.26 -9.24
N ASP A 520 31.05 54.33 -8.31
CA ASP A 520 30.15 54.05 -7.18
C ASP A 520 29.94 55.26 -6.27
N LYS A 521 30.92 56.17 -6.20
CA LYS A 521 30.81 57.37 -5.36
C LYS A 521 29.75 58.31 -5.94
N ILE A 522 29.79 58.52 -7.25
CA ILE A 522 28.83 59.38 -7.96
C ILE A 522 27.45 58.75 -7.95
N TYR A 523 27.36 57.43 -8.18
CA TYR A 523 26.09 56.72 -8.11
C TYR A 523 25.41 56.94 -6.74
N LYS A 524 26.14 56.71 -5.64
CA LYS A 524 25.62 56.94 -4.28
C LYS A 524 25.20 58.39 -4.04
N ASP A 525 25.92 59.35 -4.59
CA ASP A 525 25.57 60.76 -4.46
C ASP A 525 24.31 61.12 -5.29
N ILE A 526 24.08 60.48 -6.44
CA ILE A 526 22.84 60.63 -7.22
C ILE A 526 21.65 59.96 -6.52
N ILE A 527 21.84 58.78 -5.92
CA ILE A 527 20.79 58.11 -5.14
C ILE A 527 20.34 58.97 -3.95
N LYS A 528 21.27 59.61 -3.24
CA LYS A 528 20.92 60.57 -2.16
C LYS A 528 20.12 61.78 -2.67
N LEU A 529 20.30 62.17 -3.94
CA LEU A 529 19.48 63.23 -4.53
C LEU A 529 18.06 62.73 -4.82
N LEU A 530 17.91 61.47 -5.25
CA LEU A 530 16.59 60.84 -5.46
C LEU A 530 15.80 60.66 -4.16
N GLU A 531 16.47 60.55 -3.02
CA GLU A 531 15.79 60.60 -1.71
C GLU A 531 15.14 61.98 -1.42
N LYS A 532 15.57 63.04 -2.12
CA LYS A 532 15.19 64.42 -1.84
C LYS A 532 14.37 65.09 -2.95
N TYR A 533 14.55 64.69 -4.20
CA TYR A 533 13.90 65.28 -5.36
C TYR A 533 13.30 64.21 -6.26
N ASP A 534 12.24 64.57 -6.98
CA ASP A 534 11.59 63.69 -7.95
C ASP A 534 12.54 63.29 -9.08
N GLU A 535 12.47 62.02 -9.52
CA GLU A 535 13.38 61.46 -10.52
C GLU A 535 13.25 62.15 -11.88
N VAL A 536 12.03 62.59 -12.25
CA VAL A 536 11.79 63.34 -13.51
C VAL A 536 12.47 64.70 -13.46
N ASP A 537 12.35 65.41 -12.34
CA ASP A 537 13.02 66.70 -12.17
C ASP A 537 14.55 66.54 -12.11
N LEU A 538 15.05 65.47 -11.50
CA LEU A 538 16.47 65.11 -11.51
C LEU A 538 17.00 64.88 -12.93
N ILE A 539 16.28 64.13 -13.77
CA ILE A 539 16.65 63.94 -15.18
C ILE A 539 16.65 65.26 -15.96
N LYS A 540 15.64 66.12 -15.76
CA LYS A 540 15.59 67.44 -16.40
C LYS A 540 16.74 68.35 -15.94
N ALA A 541 17.05 68.37 -14.65
CA ALA A 541 18.17 69.12 -14.08
C ALA A 541 19.51 68.65 -14.66
N PHE A 542 19.69 67.34 -14.79
CA PHE A 542 20.86 66.77 -15.45
C PHE A 542 20.89 67.17 -16.91
N ALA A 543 19.81 67.05 -17.69
CA ALA A 543 19.80 67.43 -19.10
C ALA A 543 20.26 68.88 -19.33
N ILE A 544 19.82 69.83 -18.49
CA ILE A 544 20.27 71.23 -18.54
C ILE A 544 21.77 71.35 -18.22
N THR A 545 22.24 70.65 -17.20
CA THR A 545 23.63 70.71 -16.75
C THR A 545 24.58 70.08 -17.77
N ILE A 546 24.21 68.92 -18.31
CA ILE A 546 24.94 68.21 -19.36
C ILE A 546 25.05 69.06 -20.63
N GLU A 547 23.98 69.74 -21.04
CA GLU A 547 24.04 70.66 -22.18
C GLU A 547 25.03 71.80 -21.95
N ARG A 548 25.04 72.37 -20.74
CA ARG A 548 25.96 73.46 -20.39
C ARG A 548 27.42 72.98 -20.37
N ILE A 549 27.67 71.76 -19.92
CA ILE A 549 29.01 71.14 -20.01
C ILE A 549 29.40 70.90 -21.48
N LYS A 550 28.53 70.28 -22.29
CA LYS A 550 28.81 69.98 -23.71
C LYS A 550 28.96 71.22 -24.60
N THR A 551 28.39 72.35 -24.19
CA THR A 551 28.55 73.64 -24.88
C THR A 551 29.71 74.50 -24.32
N ASN A 552 30.59 73.92 -23.49
CA ASN A 552 31.71 74.57 -22.81
C ASN A 552 31.31 75.80 -21.97
N LYS A 553 30.07 75.83 -21.47
CA LYS A 553 29.58 76.85 -20.53
C LYS A 553 29.84 76.47 -19.07
N LEU A 554 30.25 75.24 -18.80
CA LEU A 554 30.64 74.71 -17.50
C LEU A 554 31.86 73.79 -17.66
N ASP A 555 32.66 73.69 -16.61
CA ASP A 555 33.81 72.78 -16.57
C ASP A 555 33.33 71.32 -16.66
N ASN A 556 34.01 70.52 -17.48
CA ASN A 556 33.71 69.10 -17.66
C ASN A 556 34.27 68.27 -16.50
N THR A 557 33.74 68.48 -15.29
CA THR A 557 34.09 67.74 -14.09
C THR A 557 32.83 67.19 -13.43
N VAL A 558 32.96 66.04 -12.76
CA VAL A 558 31.90 65.41 -11.96
C VAL A 558 31.36 66.37 -10.90
N ASP A 559 32.26 67.12 -10.28
CA ASP A 559 31.93 68.09 -9.24
C ASP A 559 31.08 69.25 -9.79
N ALA A 560 31.37 69.73 -11.01
CA ALA A 560 30.51 70.68 -11.69
C ALA A 560 29.14 70.06 -12.06
N LEU A 561 29.10 68.82 -12.55
CA LEU A 561 27.86 68.12 -12.87
C LEU A 561 26.92 68.04 -11.66
N LEU A 562 27.41 67.57 -10.51
CA LEU A 562 26.59 67.43 -9.30
C LEU A 562 26.22 68.80 -8.68
N ARG A 563 27.18 69.72 -8.53
CA ARG A 563 26.91 71.03 -7.90
C ARG A 563 25.89 71.86 -8.68
N TYR A 564 26.01 71.90 -10.01
CA TYR A 564 25.09 72.67 -10.84
C TYR A 564 23.72 72.01 -10.94
N THR A 565 23.65 70.68 -10.97
CA THR A 565 22.37 69.95 -10.93
C THR A 565 21.63 70.24 -9.62
N VAL A 566 22.33 70.16 -8.48
CA VAL A 566 21.78 70.53 -7.16
C VAL A 566 21.38 72.01 -7.10
N GLY A 567 22.17 72.88 -7.74
CA GLY A 567 21.86 74.31 -7.85
C GLY A 567 20.57 74.59 -8.62
N ILE A 568 20.27 73.82 -9.68
CA ILE A 568 19.01 73.93 -10.42
C ILE A 568 17.86 73.42 -9.55
N LEU A 569 17.99 72.22 -8.97
CA LEU A 569 16.96 71.58 -8.14
C LEU A 569 16.56 72.44 -6.92
N ASN A 570 17.52 73.10 -6.27
CA ASN A 570 17.22 73.97 -5.13
C ASN A 570 16.50 75.28 -5.50
N ASN A 571 16.61 75.75 -6.75
CA ASN A 571 16.02 77.01 -7.20
C ASN A 571 14.71 76.82 -7.98
N SER A 572 14.22 75.58 -8.08
CA SER A 572 13.02 75.22 -8.83
C SER A 572 12.07 74.37 -7.98
N PRO A 573 11.50 74.93 -6.88
CA PRO A 573 10.64 74.19 -5.95
C PRO A 573 9.31 73.73 -6.56
N ASP A 574 8.84 74.39 -7.62
CA ASP A 574 7.59 74.09 -8.32
C ASP A 574 7.80 73.18 -9.55
N GLY A 575 8.97 72.53 -9.65
CA GLY A 575 9.37 71.67 -10.77
C GLY A 575 10.27 72.38 -11.78
N ILE A 576 10.93 71.60 -12.64
CA ILE A 576 11.88 72.12 -13.64
C ILE A 576 11.21 72.30 -15.00
N ASP A 577 11.13 73.56 -15.43
CA ASP A 577 10.74 73.91 -16.80
C ASP A 577 11.94 73.77 -17.74
N ILE A 578 11.75 73.03 -18.83
CA ILE A 578 12.82 72.65 -19.77
C ILE A 578 12.35 72.93 -21.19
N SER A 579 13.20 73.62 -21.95
CA SER A 579 12.87 73.98 -23.34
C SER A 579 12.63 72.75 -24.22
N GLU A 580 11.65 72.80 -25.12
CA GLU A 580 11.31 71.72 -26.07
C GLU A 580 12.54 71.19 -26.84
N LYS A 581 13.47 72.08 -27.20
CA LYS A 581 14.72 71.69 -27.87
C LYS A 581 15.58 70.70 -27.07
N LEU A 582 15.58 70.79 -25.75
CA LEU A 582 16.31 69.86 -24.88
C LEU A 582 15.55 68.55 -24.68
N ILE A 583 14.22 68.61 -24.63
CA ILE A 583 13.35 67.42 -24.58
C ILE A 583 13.61 66.55 -25.79
N GLU A 584 13.59 67.12 -27.00
CA GLU A 584 13.87 66.40 -28.24
C GLU A 584 15.31 65.90 -28.31
N LYS A 585 16.29 66.76 -28.02
CA LYS A 585 17.73 66.44 -28.16
C LYS A 585 18.17 65.25 -27.30
N TYR A 586 17.63 65.14 -26.09
CA TYR A 586 17.97 64.06 -25.15
C TYR A 586 16.90 62.98 -25.07
N SER A 587 15.85 63.07 -25.91
CA SER A 587 14.70 62.17 -25.93
C SER A 587 14.12 61.96 -24.53
N LEU A 588 13.90 63.05 -23.78
CA LEU A 588 13.58 62.98 -22.35
C LEU A 588 12.27 62.22 -22.08
N GLU A 589 11.32 62.24 -23.02
CA GLU A 589 10.06 61.47 -22.94
C GLU A 589 10.34 59.97 -22.74
N ASN A 590 11.30 59.39 -23.48
CA ASN A 590 11.67 57.97 -23.35
C ASN A 590 12.28 57.63 -21.99
N TRP A 591 12.87 58.61 -21.30
CA TRP A 591 13.46 58.41 -19.97
C TRP A 591 12.40 58.59 -18.88
N ILE A 592 11.47 59.52 -19.07
CA ILE A 592 10.34 59.75 -18.16
C ILE A 592 9.37 58.56 -18.19
N GLU A 593 9.11 57.97 -19.37
CA GLU A 593 8.30 56.75 -19.50
C GLU A 593 8.88 55.55 -18.75
N LYS A 594 10.21 55.49 -18.54
CA LYS A 594 10.84 54.40 -17.77
C LYS A 594 10.66 54.54 -16.25
N ILE A 595 10.23 55.71 -15.79
CA ILE A 595 9.98 56.00 -14.37
C ILE A 595 8.52 55.69 -14.00
N GLN A 596 7.60 55.80 -14.96
CA GLN A 596 6.18 55.47 -14.82
C GLN A 596 5.95 53.96 -14.87
#